data_AF-G0NFF8-F1
#
_entry.id   AF-G0NFF8-F1
#
_cell.length_a   1.000
_cell.length_b   1.000
_cell.length_c   1.000
_cell.angle_alpha   90.00
_cell.angle_beta   90.00
_cell.angle_gamma   90.00
#
_symmetry.space_group_name_H-M   'P 1'
#
loop_
_entity.id
_entity.type
_entity.pdbx_description
1 polymer ?
#
loop_
_entity_poly.entity_id
_entity_poly.type
_entity_poly.pdbx_seq_one_letter_code
_entity_poly.pdbx_strand_id
1 'polypeptide(L)'
;MQLTIFLIFLPSTLAFYKTVTVGQLFLLGIRDREEFCFPRWLTSSEYGIWGIPGVEDIGMNLIFEKKAGNRLINRKIVVVYPENRAPCFPEETSWLEIHFDMPPSIENKINSLNYISKSLKVNTDTLRVYDYEYSRTNRRLEAIGHQDQTPGQYLVTWPIGCTTFNNATDIMADFLDKNLTYHSVYLAQGYFKPRKSYKITDDNDLKCRPATENVWPICVFGFCF
;
A
#
# COMPACT_ATOMS: atom_id res chain seq x y z
N MET A 1 -14.23 -53.98 13.70
CA MET A 1 -14.79 -52.64 13.42
C MET A 1 -13.63 -51.78 12.94
N GLN A 2 -13.48 -51.63 11.62
CA GLN A 2 -12.31 -50.99 11.00
C GLN A 2 -12.67 -49.52 10.72
N LEU A 3 -12.01 -48.58 11.40
CA LEU A 3 -12.19 -47.15 11.18
C LEU A 3 -11.43 -46.76 9.91
N THR A 4 -12.16 -46.56 8.82
CA THR A 4 -11.62 -45.96 7.60
C THR A 4 -11.55 -44.45 7.81
N ILE A 5 -10.35 -43.94 8.11
CA ILE A 5 -10.07 -42.51 8.14
C ILE A 5 -10.05 -42.02 6.69
N PHE A 6 -11.07 -41.27 6.30
CA PHE A 6 -11.05 -40.48 5.07
C PHE A 6 -10.06 -39.33 5.25
N LEU A 7 -8.81 -39.56 4.84
CA LEU A 7 -7.87 -38.49 4.56
C LEU A 7 -8.40 -37.73 3.34
N ILE A 8 -9.08 -36.61 3.58
CA ILE A 8 -9.39 -35.63 2.54
C ILE A 8 -8.04 -35.07 2.09
N PHE A 9 -7.52 -35.61 0.98
CA PHE A 9 -6.46 -34.99 0.21
C PHE A 9 -7.01 -33.65 -0.31
N LEU A 10 -6.73 -32.55 0.40
CA LEU A 10 -6.78 -31.24 -0.21
C LEU A 10 -5.72 -31.25 -1.33
N PRO A 11 -6.10 -31.07 -2.60
CA PRO A 11 -5.12 -30.97 -3.66
C PRO A 11 -4.21 -29.80 -3.31
N SER A 12 -2.93 -30.09 -3.17
CA SER A 12 -1.83 -29.14 -2.97
C SER A 12 -1.68 -28.29 -4.23
N THR A 13 -2.63 -27.38 -4.46
CA THR A 13 -2.36 -26.21 -5.28
C THR A 13 -1.33 -25.40 -4.53
N LEU A 14 -0.14 -25.24 -5.13
CA LEU A 14 0.91 -24.35 -4.62
C LEU A 14 0.31 -22.94 -4.51
N ALA A 15 -0.18 -22.60 -3.33
CA ALA A 15 -0.69 -21.28 -3.05
C ALA A 15 0.51 -20.32 -3.15
N PHE A 16 0.51 -19.47 -4.16
CA PHE A 16 1.52 -18.42 -4.30
C PHE A 16 1.39 -17.49 -3.09
N TYR A 17 2.47 -17.36 -2.32
CA TYR A 17 2.52 -16.56 -1.10
C TYR A 17 3.32 -15.27 -1.35
N LYS A 18 2.71 -14.12 -1.06
CA LYS A 18 3.41 -12.82 -0.97
C LYS A 18 3.12 -12.14 0.36
N THR A 19 4.05 -11.30 0.77
CA THR A 19 3.89 -10.44 1.94
C THR A 19 3.91 -8.98 1.52
N VAL A 20 3.21 -8.15 2.29
CA VAL A 20 3.22 -6.70 2.15
C VAL A 20 2.98 -6.08 3.52
N THR A 21 3.46 -4.86 3.74
CA THR A 21 3.18 -4.11 4.97
C THR A 21 2.13 -3.04 4.70
N VAL A 22 1.34 -2.67 5.71
CA VAL A 22 0.41 -1.53 5.62
C VAL A 22 1.09 -0.31 5.00
N GLY A 23 0.43 0.30 4.02
CA GLY A 23 0.90 1.48 3.31
C GLY A 23 1.98 1.23 2.26
N GLN A 24 2.47 0.00 2.07
CA GLN A 24 3.41 -0.33 1.01
C GLN A 24 2.68 -0.63 -0.30
N LEU A 25 3.24 -0.17 -1.43
CA LEU A 25 2.76 -0.56 -2.75
C LEU A 25 2.93 -2.07 -2.97
N PHE A 26 1.83 -2.74 -3.26
CA PHE A 26 1.81 -4.12 -3.74
C PHE A 26 1.67 -4.13 -5.26
N LEU A 27 2.54 -4.89 -5.93
CA LEU A 27 2.44 -5.15 -7.37
C LEU A 27 2.49 -6.66 -7.62
N LEU A 28 1.57 -7.12 -8.47
CA LEU A 28 1.52 -8.48 -8.97
C LEU A 28 1.23 -8.45 -10.47
N GLY A 29 2.25 -8.72 -11.28
CA GLY A 29 2.07 -8.92 -12.71
C GLY A 29 1.18 -10.12 -12.99
N ILE A 30 0.29 -9.98 -13.96
CA ILE A 30 -0.57 -11.05 -14.45
C ILE A 30 -0.09 -11.42 -15.86
N ARG A 31 -0.09 -12.72 -16.19
CA ARG A 31 0.34 -13.22 -17.50
C ARG A 31 -0.81 -13.44 -18.49
N ASP A 32 -2.06 -13.54 -18.02
CA ASP A 32 -3.24 -13.85 -18.83
C ASP A 32 -4.44 -12.94 -18.50
N ARG A 33 -5.39 -12.78 -19.44
CA ARG A 33 -6.66 -12.03 -19.25
C ARG A 33 -7.65 -12.82 -18.40
N GLU A 34 -7.29 -13.10 -17.16
CA GLU A 34 -8.13 -13.84 -16.24
C GLU A 34 -8.98 -12.88 -15.38
N GLU A 35 -10.18 -13.33 -15.01
CA GLU A 35 -10.99 -12.61 -14.05
C GLU A 35 -10.44 -12.87 -12.65
N PHE A 36 -10.24 -11.81 -11.88
CA PHE A 36 -9.76 -11.91 -10.50
C PHE A 36 -10.82 -11.43 -9.52
N CYS A 37 -10.96 -12.15 -8.41
CA CYS A 37 -11.58 -11.63 -7.19
C CYS A 37 -10.46 -11.33 -6.19
N PHE A 38 -10.44 -10.11 -5.68
CA PHE A 38 -9.42 -9.66 -4.75
C PHE A 38 -10.01 -8.77 -3.64
N PRO A 39 -9.30 -8.63 -2.51
CA PRO A 39 -9.66 -7.73 -1.43
C PRO A 39 -9.86 -6.29 -1.90
N ARG A 40 -10.64 -5.53 -1.14
CA ARG A 40 -10.99 -4.12 -1.43
C ARG A 40 -9.81 -3.16 -1.61
N TRP A 41 -8.64 -3.49 -1.06
CA TRP A 41 -7.42 -2.67 -1.13
C TRP A 41 -6.60 -2.90 -2.41
N LEU A 42 -7.00 -3.86 -3.24
CA LEU A 42 -6.43 -4.16 -4.55
C LEU A 42 -7.33 -3.65 -5.67
N THR A 43 -6.73 -3.37 -6.81
CA THR A 43 -7.38 -3.13 -8.10
C THR A 43 -6.59 -3.79 -9.21
N SER A 44 -7.21 -4.02 -10.36
CA SER A 44 -6.57 -4.56 -11.55
C SER A 44 -6.44 -3.51 -12.65
N SER A 45 -5.50 -3.74 -13.55
CA SER A 45 -5.37 -3.12 -14.86
C SER A 45 -4.89 -4.15 -15.88
N GLU A 46 -4.67 -3.73 -17.12
CA GLU A 46 -4.02 -4.54 -18.14
C GLU A 46 -2.60 -4.99 -17.80
N TYR A 47 -1.90 -4.29 -16.90
CA TYR A 47 -0.51 -4.59 -16.52
C TYR A 47 -0.38 -5.45 -15.27
N GLY A 48 -1.47 -5.65 -14.52
CA GLY A 48 -1.48 -6.50 -13.33
C GLY A 48 -2.44 -6.05 -12.23
N ILE A 49 -2.28 -6.67 -11.06
CA ILE A 49 -2.97 -6.29 -9.83
C ILE A 49 -2.04 -5.42 -8.98
N TRP A 50 -2.58 -4.33 -8.45
CA TRP A 50 -1.86 -3.47 -7.54
C TRP A 50 -2.75 -2.89 -6.46
N GLY A 51 -2.13 -2.39 -5.40
CA GLY A 51 -2.86 -1.72 -4.33
C GLY A 51 -1.96 -1.34 -3.18
N ILE A 52 -2.55 -0.69 -2.19
CA ILE A 52 -1.88 -0.23 -0.98
C ILE A 52 -2.78 -0.64 0.19
N PRO A 53 -2.38 -1.62 1.01
CA PRO A 53 -3.21 -2.12 2.11
C PRO A 53 -3.31 -1.09 3.24
N GLY A 54 -4.49 -0.95 3.80
CA GLY A 54 -4.78 -0.20 5.01
C GLY A 54 -4.65 -1.06 6.28
N VAL A 55 -5.01 -0.47 7.43
CA VAL A 55 -4.92 -1.14 8.74
C VAL A 55 -5.94 -2.26 8.91
N GLU A 56 -7.09 -2.09 8.29
CA GLU A 56 -8.15 -3.07 8.17
C GLU A 56 -7.73 -4.37 7.47
N ASP A 57 -6.72 -4.30 6.60
CA ASP A 57 -6.36 -5.36 5.69
C ASP A 57 -5.28 -6.26 6.31
N ILE A 58 -4.79 -5.91 7.50
CA ILE A 58 -3.80 -6.69 8.26
C ILE A 58 -4.32 -8.11 8.47
N GLY A 59 -3.55 -9.09 7.97
CA GLY A 59 -3.94 -10.48 8.00
C GLY A 59 -3.70 -11.21 6.69
N MET A 60 -4.25 -12.42 6.62
CA MET A 60 -4.18 -13.25 5.42
C MET A 60 -5.32 -12.89 4.47
N ASN A 61 -4.96 -12.41 3.28
CA ASN A 61 -5.85 -11.98 2.22
C ASN A 61 -5.75 -12.94 1.01
N LEU A 62 -6.86 -13.16 0.32
CA LEU A 62 -6.95 -14.15 -0.75
C LEU A 62 -7.26 -13.49 -2.09
N ILE A 63 -6.48 -13.83 -3.11
CA ILE A 63 -6.77 -13.46 -4.50
C ILE A 63 -7.16 -14.75 -5.22
N PHE A 64 -8.33 -14.73 -5.85
CA PHE A 64 -8.86 -15.84 -6.61
C PHE A 64 -8.82 -15.53 -8.09
N GLU A 65 -8.35 -16.50 -8.86
CA GLU A 65 -8.40 -16.50 -10.32
C GLU A 65 -9.61 -17.34 -10.76
N LYS A 66 -10.49 -16.73 -11.56
CA LYS A 66 -11.67 -17.35 -12.12
C LYS A 66 -11.42 -17.66 -13.59
N LYS A 67 -11.54 -18.94 -13.97
CA LYS A 67 -11.59 -19.34 -15.39
C LYS A 67 -13.04 -19.47 -15.85
N ALA A 68 -13.24 -19.39 -17.17
CA ALA A 68 -14.51 -19.61 -17.83
C ALA A 68 -15.17 -20.91 -17.30
N GLY A 69 -16.44 -20.82 -16.89
CA GLY A 69 -17.19 -21.95 -16.31
C GLY A 69 -17.32 -21.95 -14.78
N ASN A 70 -17.19 -20.80 -14.12
CA ASN A 70 -17.46 -20.60 -12.67
C ASN A 70 -16.58 -21.41 -11.69
N ARG A 71 -15.48 -22.01 -12.15
CA ARG A 71 -14.56 -22.72 -11.28
C ARG A 71 -13.41 -21.79 -10.87
N LEU A 72 -13.27 -21.55 -9.56
CA LEU A 72 -12.08 -20.91 -8.97
C LEU A 72 -10.95 -21.94 -9.00
N ILE A 73 -9.83 -21.62 -9.63
CA ILE A 73 -8.78 -22.61 -9.92
C ILE A 73 -7.50 -22.33 -9.13
N ASN A 74 -7.13 -21.05 -8.98
CA ASN A 74 -5.90 -20.68 -8.28
C ASN A 74 -6.17 -19.69 -7.14
N ARG A 75 -5.59 -20.00 -5.97
CA ARG A 75 -5.59 -19.16 -4.78
C ARG A 75 -4.20 -18.59 -4.59
N LYS A 76 -4.07 -17.28 -4.67
CA LYS A 76 -2.86 -16.58 -4.21
C LYS A 76 -3.13 -16.00 -2.84
N ILE A 77 -2.18 -16.16 -1.93
CA ILE A 77 -2.26 -15.69 -0.56
C ILE A 77 -1.36 -14.47 -0.42
N VAL A 78 -1.91 -13.37 0.05
CA VAL A 78 -1.16 -12.17 0.41
C VAL A 78 -1.30 -11.95 1.90
N VAL A 79 -0.19 -11.95 2.64
CA VAL A 79 -0.19 -11.62 4.07
C VAL A 79 0.20 -10.16 4.26
N VAL A 80 -0.72 -9.39 4.82
CA VAL A 80 -0.52 -7.99 5.17
C VAL A 80 -0.05 -7.91 6.62
N TYR A 81 1.15 -7.38 6.83
CA TYR A 81 1.71 -7.15 8.15
C TYR A 81 1.45 -5.72 8.65
N PRO A 82 1.29 -5.51 9.97
CA PRO A 82 1.29 -4.18 10.53
C PRO A 82 2.59 -3.45 10.20
N GLU A 83 2.52 -2.14 10.01
CA GLU A 83 3.73 -1.32 9.91
C GLU A 83 4.39 -1.22 11.29
N ASN A 84 5.66 -1.57 11.34
CA ASN A 84 6.51 -1.53 12.53
C ASN A 84 7.91 -1.01 12.23
N ARG A 85 8.13 -0.42 11.04
CA ARG A 85 9.44 0.07 10.64
C ARG A 85 9.91 1.18 11.59
N ALA A 86 11.08 0.96 12.17
CA ALA A 86 11.84 1.93 12.95
C ALA A 86 13.29 1.92 12.44
N PRO A 87 13.57 2.60 11.30
CA PRO A 87 14.88 2.52 10.63
C PRO A 87 16.05 2.89 11.55
N CYS A 88 15.82 3.77 12.51
CA CYS A 88 16.84 4.33 13.39
C CYS A 88 16.85 3.73 14.79
N PHE A 89 16.09 2.66 15.07
CA PHE A 89 15.98 2.12 16.42
C PHE A 89 17.38 1.87 17.05
N PRO A 90 17.64 2.32 18.30
CA PRO A 90 16.70 2.86 19.27
C PRO A 90 16.39 4.36 19.16
N GLU A 91 17.04 5.08 18.25
CA GLU A 91 16.83 6.51 18.01
C GLU A 91 15.55 6.76 17.20
N GLU A 92 15.08 8.01 17.25
CA GLU A 92 13.93 8.43 16.47
C GLU A 92 14.29 8.64 15.00
N THR A 93 13.36 8.29 14.11
CA THR A 93 13.52 8.50 12.67
C THR A 93 12.92 9.84 12.29
N SER A 94 13.61 10.63 11.47
CA SER A 94 13.03 11.80 10.81
C SER A 94 12.27 11.36 9.56
N TRP A 95 11.05 11.85 9.42
CA TRP A 95 10.11 11.49 8.37
C TRP A 95 9.66 12.74 7.63
N LEU A 96 9.78 12.71 6.30
CA LEU A 96 9.06 13.64 5.45
C LEU A 96 7.62 13.12 5.32
N GLU A 97 6.62 13.95 5.57
CA GLU A 97 5.22 13.65 5.35
C GLU A 97 4.64 14.64 4.35
N ILE A 98 4.10 14.15 3.25
CA ILE A 98 3.48 14.96 2.20
C ILE A 98 2.01 14.60 2.16
N HIS A 99 1.16 15.57 2.44
CA HIS A 99 -0.27 15.40 2.65
C HIS A 99 -1.05 15.81 1.40
N PHE A 100 -2.14 15.09 1.15
CA PHE A 100 -3.00 15.27 -0.01
C PHE A 100 -4.46 15.39 0.43
N ASP A 101 -5.17 16.37 -0.12
CA ASP A 101 -6.61 16.60 0.16
C ASP A 101 -7.53 15.84 -0.82
N MET A 102 -6.97 15.14 -1.79
CA MET A 102 -7.75 14.32 -2.72
C MET A 102 -8.37 13.11 -2.01
N PRO A 103 -9.54 12.60 -2.46
CA PRO A 103 -10.13 11.39 -1.90
C PRO A 103 -9.13 10.21 -1.90
N PRO A 104 -9.09 9.37 -0.85
CA PRO A 104 -8.08 8.33 -0.66
C PRO A 104 -8.36 7.05 -1.51
N SER A 105 -8.64 7.21 -2.80
CA SER A 105 -8.79 6.09 -3.74
C SER A 105 -7.44 5.38 -3.98
N ILE A 106 -7.47 4.10 -4.36
CA ILE A 106 -6.25 3.34 -4.69
C ILE A 106 -5.44 4.05 -5.79
N GLU A 107 -6.12 4.56 -6.81
CA GLU A 107 -5.50 5.29 -7.92
C GLU A 107 -4.82 6.57 -7.44
N ASN A 108 -5.50 7.40 -6.65
CA ASN A 108 -4.92 8.64 -6.12
C ASN A 108 -3.70 8.35 -5.24
N LYS A 109 -3.78 7.34 -4.36
CA LYS A 109 -2.67 6.94 -3.50
C LYS A 109 -1.45 6.49 -4.32
N ILE A 110 -1.64 5.70 -5.38
CA ILE A 110 -0.56 5.23 -6.26
C ILE A 110 0.02 6.36 -7.09
N ASN A 111 -0.82 7.23 -7.66
CA ASN A 111 -0.36 8.38 -8.44
C ASN A 111 0.49 9.32 -7.59
N SER A 112 0.03 9.64 -6.38
CA SER A 112 0.78 10.45 -5.41
C SER A 112 2.09 9.77 -5.01
N LEU A 113 2.08 8.47 -4.72
CA LEU A 113 3.30 7.71 -4.41
C LEU A 113 4.35 7.79 -5.53
N ASN A 114 3.94 7.54 -6.77
CA ASN A 114 4.81 7.58 -7.95
C ASN A 114 5.36 9.00 -8.19
N TYR A 115 4.51 10.01 -8.00
CA TYR A 115 4.89 11.40 -8.15
C TYR A 115 5.94 11.83 -7.11
N ILE A 116 5.75 11.44 -5.84
CA ILE A 116 6.72 11.69 -4.77
C ILE A 116 8.02 10.92 -5.00
N SER A 117 7.95 9.65 -5.40
CA SER A 117 9.11 8.83 -5.74
C SER A 117 9.97 9.51 -6.81
N LYS A 118 9.36 10.00 -7.89
CA LYS A 118 10.06 10.72 -8.96
C LYS A 118 10.65 12.04 -8.46
N SER A 119 9.90 12.79 -7.65
CA SER A 119 10.32 14.09 -7.14
C SER A 119 11.51 13.98 -6.21
N LEU A 120 11.50 13.01 -5.29
CA LEU A 120 12.59 12.73 -4.36
C LEU A 120 13.72 11.89 -4.98
N LYS A 121 13.51 11.31 -6.17
CA LYS A 121 14.41 10.35 -6.82
C LYS A 121 14.69 9.12 -5.94
N VAL A 122 13.65 8.61 -5.28
CA VAL A 122 13.72 7.45 -4.39
C VAL A 122 12.85 6.31 -4.92
N ASN A 123 13.17 5.07 -4.53
CA ASN A 123 12.35 3.92 -4.92
C ASN A 123 10.98 3.95 -4.19
N THR A 124 9.88 3.67 -4.89
CA THR A 124 8.54 3.51 -4.33
C THR A 124 8.47 2.54 -3.16
N ASP A 125 9.33 1.52 -3.12
CA ASP A 125 9.40 0.54 -2.01
C ASP A 125 9.86 1.16 -0.68
N THR A 126 10.56 2.29 -0.74
CA THR A 126 11.01 3.04 0.45
C THR A 126 9.93 3.94 1.02
N LEU A 127 8.96 4.31 0.19
CA LEU A 127 7.85 5.18 0.54
C LEU A 127 6.69 4.39 1.14
N ARG A 128 5.81 5.11 1.84
CA ARG A 128 4.57 4.55 2.39
C ARG A 128 3.42 5.52 2.21
N VAL A 129 2.22 5.00 2.00
CA VAL A 129 1.00 5.80 1.95
C VAL A 129 0.07 5.42 3.08
N TYR A 130 -0.39 6.40 3.85
CA TYR A 130 -1.27 6.18 4.98
C TYR A 130 -2.46 7.12 4.92
N ASP A 131 -3.61 6.65 5.36
CA ASP A 131 -4.68 7.56 5.75
C ASP A 131 -4.22 8.41 6.94
N TYR A 132 -4.64 9.67 6.97
CA TYR A 132 -4.15 10.63 7.96
C TYR A 132 -4.37 10.14 9.40
N GLU A 133 -5.59 9.70 9.70
CA GLU A 133 -5.99 9.17 11.01
C GLU A 133 -5.17 7.96 11.44
N TYR A 134 -4.83 7.08 10.49
CA TYR A 134 -4.00 5.91 10.78
C TYR A 134 -2.59 6.34 11.21
N SER A 135 -1.95 7.25 10.48
CA SER A 135 -0.61 7.75 10.80
C SER A 135 -0.57 8.39 12.18
N ARG A 136 -1.53 9.26 12.50
CA ARG A 136 -1.60 9.97 13.79
C ARG A 136 -1.87 9.04 14.97
N THR A 137 -2.70 8.01 14.78
CA THR A 137 -3.03 7.05 15.85
C THR A 137 -1.87 6.09 16.16
N ASN A 138 -1.17 5.61 15.12
CA ASN A 138 -0.26 4.48 15.23
C ASN A 138 1.22 4.85 15.32
N ARG A 139 1.55 6.13 15.18
CA ARG A 139 2.91 6.62 15.37
C ARG A 139 3.01 7.45 16.64
N ARG A 140 4.20 7.48 17.22
CA ARG A 140 4.59 8.52 18.17
C ARG A 140 5.39 9.52 17.33
N LEU A 141 4.84 10.71 17.14
CA LEU A 141 5.48 11.75 16.32
C LEU A 141 5.52 13.06 17.09
N GLU A 142 6.69 13.66 17.11
CA GLU A 142 6.85 15.08 17.39
C GLU A 142 6.90 15.79 16.04
N ALA A 143 5.96 16.69 15.78
CA ALA A 143 5.92 17.43 14.53
C ALA A 143 6.87 18.63 14.63
N ILE A 144 7.80 18.74 13.69
CA ILE A 144 8.84 19.76 13.71
C ILE A 144 8.77 20.49 12.36
N GLY A 145 8.23 21.71 12.33
CA GLY A 145 8.03 22.50 11.10
C GLY A 145 6.70 22.21 10.41
N HIS A 146 5.94 23.27 10.08
CA HIS A 146 4.58 23.18 9.53
C HIS A 146 4.40 24.19 8.40
N GLN A 147 3.73 23.77 7.34
CA GLN A 147 3.06 24.66 6.41
C GLN A 147 1.57 24.26 6.40
N ASP A 148 0.72 25.14 6.91
CA ASP A 148 -0.74 24.99 7.13
C ASP A 148 -1.22 23.86 8.06
N GLN A 149 -2.29 24.15 8.81
CA GLN A 149 -2.82 23.29 9.89
C GLN A 149 -3.94 22.35 9.45
N THR A 150 -4.28 22.29 8.17
CA THR A 150 -5.41 21.49 7.71
C THR A 150 -4.95 20.05 7.43
N PRO A 151 -5.54 19.04 8.07
CA PRO A 151 -5.18 17.65 7.83
C PRO A 151 -5.61 17.23 6.42
N GLY A 152 -4.70 16.65 5.64
CA GLY A 152 -5.06 16.00 4.38
C GLY A 152 -5.87 14.72 4.61
N GLN A 153 -6.46 14.18 3.54
CA GLN A 153 -7.18 12.90 3.57
C GLN A 153 -6.20 11.71 3.76
N TYR A 154 -5.04 11.78 3.11
CA TYR A 154 -3.97 10.80 3.22
C TYR A 154 -2.61 11.46 3.03
N LEU A 155 -1.54 10.72 3.33
CA LEU A 155 -0.17 11.19 3.20
C LEU A 155 0.75 10.15 2.59
N VAL A 156 1.76 10.61 1.87
CA VAL A 156 2.95 9.83 1.49
C VAL A 156 4.06 10.18 2.47
N THR A 157 4.71 9.19 3.05
CA THR A 157 5.85 9.39 3.94
C THR A 157 7.10 8.67 3.50
N TRP A 158 8.23 9.30 3.78
CA TRP A 158 9.57 8.82 3.48
C TRP A 158 10.46 8.98 4.72
N PRO A 159 11.16 7.91 5.15
CA PRO A 159 12.19 8.06 6.18
C PRO A 159 13.39 8.81 5.59
N ILE A 160 13.65 10.01 6.11
CA ILE A 160 14.78 10.83 5.70
C ILE A 160 16.08 10.28 6.29
N GLY A 161 16.04 9.84 7.55
CA GLY A 161 17.20 9.24 8.22
C GLY A 161 17.18 9.39 9.73
N CYS A 162 18.32 9.07 10.32
CA CYS A 162 18.61 9.14 11.76
C CYS A 162 19.37 10.45 12.03
N THR A 163 18.79 11.57 11.63
CA THR A 163 19.48 12.85 11.56
C THR A 163 18.90 13.86 12.54
N THR A 164 19.70 14.88 12.87
CA THR A 164 19.20 16.06 13.57
C THR A 164 18.19 16.81 12.69
N PHE A 165 17.29 17.56 13.33
CA PHE A 165 16.26 18.35 12.65
C PHE A 165 16.81 19.21 11.49
N ASN A 166 17.98 19.83 11.67
CA ASN A 166 18.59 20.73 10.67
C ASN A 166 18.93 20.04 9.33
N ASN A 167 19.41 18.80 9.35
CA ASN A 167 19.72 18.10 8.09
C ASN A 167 18.43 17.68 7.37
N ALA A 168 17.38 17.41 8.14
CA ALA A 168 16.09 17.03 7.59
C ALA A 168 15.33 18.25 7.05
N THR A 169 15.56 19.46 7.57
CA THR A 169 15.03 20.70 6.99
C THR A 169 15.62 21.04 5.63
N ASP A 170 16.90 20.74 5.39
CA ASP A 170 17.52 20.96 4.07
C ASP A 170 16.85 20.09 3.00
N ILE A 171 16.56 18.82 3.33
CA ILE A 171 15.86 17.89 2.44
C ILE A 171 14.42 18.33 2.18
N MET A 172 13.75 18.89 3.20
CA MET A 172 12.42 19.48 3.03
C MET A 172 12.48 20.73 2.13
N ALA A 173 13.46 21.63 2.32
CA ALA A 173 13.63 22.82 1.50
C ALA A 173 13.84 22.46 0.01
N ASP A 174 14.74 21.52 -0.27
CA ASP A 174 14.98 20.98 -1.62
C ASP A 174 13.70 20.39 -2.24
N PHE A 175 12.81 19.83 -1.43
CA PHE A 175 11.52 19.32 -1.88
C PHE A 175 10.51 20.43 -2.16
N LEU A 176 10.42 21.45 -1.29
CA LEU A 176 9.50 22.59 -1.42
C LEU A 176 9.82 23.47 -2.64
N ASP A 177 11.09 23.55 -3.05
CA ASP A 177 11.51 24.27 -4.26
C ASP A 177 10.99 23.63 -5.56
N LYS A 178 10.41 22.43 -5.47
CA LYS A 178 9.78 21.76 -6.61
C LYS A 178 8.33 22.25 -6.72
N ASN A 179 7.94 22.68 -7.91
CA ASN A 179 6.56 23.10 -8.20
C ASN A 179 5.61 21.88 -8.22
N LEU A 180 5.21 21.42 -7.04
CA LEU A 180 4.44 20.19 -6.84
C LEU A 180 3.04 20.50 -6.29
N THR A 181 2.04 19.74 -6.72
CA THR A 181 0.68 19.83 -6.17
C THR A 181 0.56 18.93 -4.94
N TYR A 182 0.64 19.51 -3.76
CA TYR A 182 0.36 18.87 -2.47
C TYR A 182 -0.45 19.83 -1.60
N HIS A 183 -1.07 19.31 -0.53
CA HIS A 183 -1.80 20.13 0.43
C HIS A 183 -0.84 20.76 1.45
N SER A 184 -0.03 19.92 2.10
CA SER A 184 0.95 20.37 3.09
C SER A 184 2.12 19.40 3.18
N VAL A 185 3.25 19.87 3.70
CA VAL A 185 4.45 19.07 3.97
C VAL A 185 4.84 19.28 5.42
N TYR A 186 5.13 18.18 6.13
CA TYR A 186 5.62 18.21 7.50
C TYR A 186 6.91 17.42 7.59
N LEU A 187 7.77 17.87 8.49
CA LEU A 187 8.80 17.02 9.04
C LEU A 187 8.34 16.53 10.41
N ALA A 188 8.43 15.21 10.61
CA ALA A 188 8.04 14.58 11.86
C ALA A 188 9.17 13.69 12.37
N GLN A 189 9.36 13.64 13.68
CA GLN A 189 10.35 12.78 14.30
C GLN A 189 9.66 11.73 15.17
N GLY A 190 10.08 10.46 15.05
CA GLY A 190 9.57 9.38 15.88
C GLY A 190 9.50 8.02 15.18
N TYR A 191 8.57 7.15 15.62
CA TYR A 191 8.50 5.75 15.19
C TYR A 191 7.07 5.17 15.25
N PHE A 192 6.86 4.04 14.58
CA PHE A 192 5.61 3.28 14.64
C PHE A 192 5.51 2.49 15.95
N LYS A 193 4.34 2.55 16.60
CA LYS A 193 4.07 1.78 17.82
C LYS A 193 4.07 0.28 17.48
N PRO A 194 4.77 -0.58 18.23
CA PRO A 194 4.71 -2.02 18.02
C PRO A 194 3.27 -2.53 18.15
N ARG A 195 2.76 -3.26 17.16
CA ARG A 195 1.47 -3.97 17.24
C ARG A 195 1.68 -5.48 17.31
N LYS A 196 0.82 -6.16 18.08
CA LYS A 196 0.56 -7.61 17.95
C LYS A 196 -0.69 -7.78 17.07
N SER A 197 -0.67 -8.62 16.04
CA SER A 197 -1.91 -8.93 15.30
C SER A 197 -1.82 -10.24 14.53
N TYR A 198 -2.95 -10.96 14.45
CA TYR A 198 -3.44 -11.61 13.23
C TYR A 198 -4.98 -11.67 13.24
N LYS A 199 -5.63 -11.20 12.17
CA LYS A 199 -7.00 -11.56 11.76
C LYS A 199 -6.91 -12.32 10.44
N ILE A 200 -7.87 -13.20 10.17
CA ILE A 200 -8.03 -13.88 8.88
C ILE A 200 -9.13 -13.12 8.14
N THR A 201 -8.89 -12.71 6.90
CA THR A 201 -9.91 -12.07 6.07
C THR A 201 -10.94 -13.13 5.68
N ASP A 202 -12.23 -12.85 5.94
CA ASP A 202 -13.34 -13.74 5.60
C ASP A 202 -13.69 -13.63 4.11
N ASP A 203 -14.21 -14.71 3.50
CA ASP A 203 -14.50 -14.76 2.06
C ASP A 203 -15.58 -13.73 1.63
N ASN A 204 -16.32 -13.18 2.59
CA ASN A 204 -17.36 -12.18 2.39
C ASN A 204 -16.87 -10.77 2.01
N ASP A 205 -15.58 -10.46 2.19
CA ASP A 205 -14.99 -9.13 1.91
C ASP A 205 -14.38 -9.00 0.49
N LEU A 206 -14.57 -10.01 -0.36
CA LEU A 206 -14.02 -10.06 -1.71
C LEU A 206 -14.88 -9.28 -2.70
N LYS A 207 -14.28 -8.36 -3.46
CA LYS A 207 -14.90 -7.76 -4.64
C LYS A 207 -14.49 -8.56 -5.87
N CYS A 208 -15.46 -9.17 -6.55
CA CYS A 208 -15.24 -9.74 -7.88
C CYS A 208 -15.49 -8.65 -8.94
N ARG A 209 -14.53 -8.43 -9.85
CA ARG A 209 -14.73 -7.59 -11.04
C ARG A 209 -14.83 -8.48 -12.29
N PRO A 210 -15.82 -8.28 -13.18
CA PRO A 210 -15.84 -8.92 -14.48
C PRO A 210 -14.74 -8.34 -15.40
N ALA A 211 -14.25 -9.13 -16.35
CA ALA A 211 -13.10 -8.77 -17.20
C ALA A 211 -13.34 -7.62 -18.20
N THR A 212 -14.53 -7.01 -18.26
CA THR A 212 -14.95 -6.20 -19.41
C THR A 212 -15.61 -4.86 -19.07
N GLU A 213 -15.01 -4.08 -18.18
CA GLU A 213 -15.31 -2.63 -18.11
C GLU A 213 -14.01 -1.83 -18.21
N ASN A 214 -13.36 -1.92 -19.36
CA ASN A 214 -12.42 -0.90 -19.82
C ASN A 214 -13.14 -0.05 -20.86
N VAL A 215 -13.49 1.19 -20.50
CA VAL A 215 -13.39 2.32 -21.42
C VAL A 215 -12.95 3.51 -20.58
N TRP A 216 -11.67 3.86 -20.62
CA TRP A 216 -11.14 5.18 -20.99
C TRP A 216 -9.62 5.04 -21.19
N PRO A 217 -9.03 5.68 -22.22
CA PRO A 217 -7.60 5.58 -22.49
C PRO A 217 -6.85 6.47 -21.51
N ILE A 218 -6.14 5.89 -20.55
CA ILE A 218 -5.16 6.65 -19.75
C ILE A 218 -3.85 6.63 -20.53
N CYS A 219 -3.56 7.76 -21.16
CA CYS A 219 -2.25 8.02 -21.74
C CYS A 219 -1.20 7.99 -20.62
N VAL A 220 -0.27 7.03 -20.67
CA VAL A 220 0.96 7.08 -19.90
C VAL A 220 2.11 6.85 -20.88
N PHE A 221 3.06 7.78 -20.92
CA PHE A 221 4.26 7.79 -21.80
C PHE A 221 4.06 8.09 -23.30
N GLY A 222 3.25 9.10 -23.65
CA GLY A 222 3.43 9.80 -24.93
C GLY A 222 3.30 8.96 -26.22
N PHE A 223 2.71 7.77 -26.16
CA PHE A 223 2.33 6.98 -27.33
C PHE A 223 0.89 6.50 -27.17
N CYS A 224 0.05 6.86 -28.14
CA CYS A 224 -1.33 6.39 -28.28
C CYS A 224 -1.41 5.34 -29.38
N PHE A 225 -2.12 4.24 -29.14
CA PHE A 225 -2.64 3.33 -30.16
C PHE A 225 -4.12 3.04 -29.85
#